data_AF-A0A4S1ZC07-F1
#
_entry.id   AF-A0A4S1ZC07-F1
#
_cell.length_a   1.000
_cell.length_b   1.000
_cell.length_c   1.000
_cell.angle_alpha   90.00
_cell.angle_beta   90.00
_cell.angle_gamma   90.00
#
_symmetry.space_group_name_H-M   'P 1'
#
loop_
_entity.id
_entity.type
_entity.pdbx_description
1 polymer ?
#
loop_
_entity_poly.entity_id
_entity_poly.type
_entity_poly.pdbx_seq_one_letter_code
_entity_poly.pdbx_strand_id
1 'polypeptide(L)'
;MFYTILKAFIISFVFALVPFVCASAQGTSDTPVYTVAEAVEMIEKGHTGQEAYVKGIVSQIVSGNVAADGWITYDISDDGKRKSKQLRLLRNYKGADNEKWTDISEVGVKDNVIVSGKLGEAVANLDNTGSLEYENYLVEHNSFSPIPMESETVDFTDVYYRASGDKIIGTYSGMSFDAVFEKGNNKSTPRFYINNQSVSLYKGNVITIKSTTTNLISKVEIEYAKGHKDSSPQVSLGSKLVYDENNVLIWEQEEPVQEFPLTVGMNSQLILITVYYESDSETQAYTREVIPGRVGTICLRYAVEPGDFSGARCYETDHVANGKLYFSEVNRLEAGMPYIFFANDDATEIVAKYSGEPVAEAGTKNGLHGTFEKISINERDNIVVLSGNRLVLCGDNSSLAANRAYLKIDEISTSPTHSVEAKRVSFNLDGTPTGIENVYSASRTSLPAVYNLTGQRVTPAAKGILIRNGRKYVNMPPCSYGQ
;
A
#
# COMPACT_ATOMS: atom_id res chain seq x y z
N MET A 1 -49.97 -65.35 5.66
CA MET A 1 -48.50 -65.49 5.59
C MET A 1 -47.93 -64.17 6.11
N PHE A 2 -47.86 -63.93 7.42
CA PHE A 2 -47.06 -64.59 8.46
C PHE A 2 -45.53 -64.49 8.20
N TYR A 3 -44.90 -63.82 9.16
CA TYR A 3 -43.49 -63.85 9.59
C TYR A 3 -42.45 -62.91 8.92
N THR A 4 -41.56 -62.16 9.59
CA THR A 4 -41.30 -61.83 11.02
C THR A 4 -39.87 -61.23 11.18
N ILE A 5 -39.70 -60.27 12.13
CA ILE A 5 -38.49 -59.90 12.94
C ILE A 5 -37.28 -59.27 12.21
N LEU A 6 -36.93 -58.00 12.47
CA LEU A 6 -36.31 -57.43 13.68
C LEU A 6 -34.87 -57.94 13.94
N LYS A 7 -33.87 -57.14 13.60
CA LYS A 7 -32.59 -57.11 14.33
C LYS A 7 -32.21 -55.66 14.61
N ALA A 8 -32.61 -55.21 15.79
CA ALA A 8 -31.84 -54.23 16.53
C ALA A 8 -30.54 -54.92 17.01
N PHE A 9 -29.39 -54.30 16.76
CA PHE A 9 -28.24 -54.45 17.64
C PHE A 9 -27.54 -53.10 17.77
N ILE A 10 -27.57 -52.63 19.00
CA ILE A 10 -26.86 -51.53 19.62
C ILE A 10 -25.38 -51.53 19.22
N ILE A 11 -24.86 -50.40 18.72
CA ILE A 11 -23.52 -49.91 19.08
C ILE A 11 -23.65 -48.40 19.33
N SER A 12 -23.69 -48.07 20.62
CA SER A 12 -23.38 -46.77 21.16
C SER A 12 -21.86 -46.66 21.25
N PHE A 13 -21.25 -45.65 20.63
CA PHE A 13 -19.90 -45.10 20.86
C PHE A 13 -19.82 -43.85 19.95
N VAL A 14 -20.19 -42.63 20.40
CA VAL A 14 -19.37 -41.66 21.17
C VAL A 14 -17.91 -41.62 20.73
N PHE A 15 -17.44 -40.39 20.46
CA PHE A 15 -16.12 -39.89 20.04
C PHE A 15 -16.08 -39.46 18.56
N ALA A 16 -15.81 -38.21 18.20
CA ALA A 16 -15.70 -36.94 18.93
C ALA A 16 -15.73 -35.84 17.87
N LEU A 17 -16.22 -34.65 18.25
CA LEU A 17 -15.87 -33.40 17.57
C LEU A 17 -14.36 -33.39 17.30
N VAL A 18 -13.97 -33.13 16.07
CA VAL A 18 -12.63 -32.61 15.78
C VAL A 18 -12.79 -31.09 15.72
N PRO A 19 -12.44 -30.33 16.76
CA PRO A 19 -12.21 -28.91 16.58
C PRO A 19 -10.92 -28.76 15.77
N PHE A 20 -10.99 -27.96 14.72
CA PHE A 20 -9.82 -27.48 14.00
C PHE A 20 -9.10 -26.50 14.94
N VAL A 21 -8.14 -27.01 15.70
CA VAL A 21 -7.30 -26.18 16.58
C VAL A 21 -6.31 -25.43 15.69
N CYS A 22 -6.56 -24.13 15.48
CA CYS A 22 -5.53 -23.21 15.03
C CYS A 22 -4.57 -23.00 16.21
N ALA A 23 -3.29 -23.33 16.03
CA ALA A 23 -2.28 -23.19 17.07
C ALA A 23 -2.05 -21.70 17.39
N SER A 24 -2.41 -21.25 18.59
CA SER A 24 -2.07 -19.92 19.08
C SER A 24 -0.72 -19.95 19.82
N ALA A 25 0.09 -18.93 19.55
CA ALA A 25 1.27 -18.62 20.33
C ALA A 25 0.82 -18.07 21.71
N GLN A 26 1.31 -18.73 22.76
CA GLN A 26 1.39 -18.30 24.17
C GLN A 26 0.39 -17.26 24.71
N GLY A 27 -0.65 -17.80 25.35
CA GLY A 27 -1.31 -17.21 26.53
C GLY A 27 -2.62 -16.50 26.23
N THR A 28 -3.75 -17.22 26.21
CA THR A 28 -5.12 -16.69 26.40
C THR A 28 -6.12 -17.85 26.47
N SER A 29 -7.27 -17.60 27.12
CA SER A 29 -8.40 -18.51 27.40
C SER A 29 -8.82 -19.42 26.24
N ASP A 30 -9.23 -20.67 26.53
CA ASP A 30 -9.82 -21.66 25.60
C ASP A 30 -11.18 -21.24 24.99
N THR A 31 -11.52 -19.94 25.00
CA THR A 31 -12.81 -19.46 24.52
C THR A 31 -12.77 -19.26 23.00
N PRO A 32 -13.67 -19.90 22.23
CA PRO A 32 -13.70 -19.74 20.78
C PRO A 32 -14.06 -18.31 20.39
N VAL A 33 -13.36 -17.76 19.40
CA VAL A 33 -13.64 -16.47 18.77
C VAL A 33 -14.30 -16.73 17.42
N TYR A 34 -15.52 -16.23 17.25
CA TYR A 34 -16.34 -16.42 16.05
C TYR A 34 -16.13 -15.28 15.05
N THR A 35 -16.34 -15.57 13.77
CA THR A 35 -16.54 -14.54 12.72
C THR A 35 -17.92 -13.90 12.84
N VAL A 36 -18.15 -12.78 12.17
CA VAL A 36 -19.45 -12.11 12.12
C VAL A 36 -20.50 -13.02 11.48
N ALA A 37 -20.19 -13.66 10.36
CA ALA A 37 -21.11 -14.58 9.70
C ALA A 37 -21.54 -15.74 10.61
N GLU A 38 -20.60 -16.33 11.36
CA GLU A 38 -20.89 -17.41 12.32
C GLU A 38 -21.77 -16.92 13.48
N ALA A 39 -21.50 -15.74 14.02
CA ALA A 39 -22.31 -15.15 15.09
C ALA A 39 -23.77 -14.91 14.65
N VAL A 40 -23.95 -14.38 13.44
CA VAL A 40 -25.28 -14.17 12.85
C VAL A 40 -26.00 -15.50 12.60
N GLU A 41 -25.30 -16.52 12.12
CA GLU A 41 -25.89 -17.87 11.99
C GLU A 41 -26.33 -18.47 13.34
N MET A 42 -25.59 -18.19 14.42
CA MET A 42 -26.00 -18.63 15.76
C MET A 42 -27.29 -17.96 16.20
N ILE A 43 -27.45 -16.66 15.91
CA ILE A 43 -28.68 -15.90 16.18
C ILE A 43 -29.85 -16.48 15.36
N GLU A 44 -29.64 -16.74 14.07
CA GLU A 44 -30.64 -17.36 13.18
C GLU A 44 -31.08 -18.75 13.68
N LYS A 45 -30.19 -19.49 14.35
CA LYS A 45 -30.46 -20.79 14.98
C LYS A 45 -31.09 -20.68 16.37
N GLY A 46 -31.32 -19.47 16.89
CA GLY A 46 -31.99 -19.22 18.17
C GLY A 46 -31.08 -19.28 19.39
N HIS A 47 -29.76 -19.10 19.23
CA HIS A 47 -28.79 -19.07 20.35
C HIS A 47 -28.72 -17.71 21.07
N THR A 48 -29.81 -16.94 21.07
CA THR A 48 -29.91 -15.64 21.75
C THR A 48 -29.63 -15.77 23.26
N GLY A 49 -28.97 -14.76 23.85
CA GLY A 49 -28.56 -14.70 25.25
C GLY A 49 -27.25 -15.43 25.59
N GLN A 50 -26.65 -16.15 24.64
CA GLN A 50 -25.34 -16.80 24.83
C GLN A 50 -24.21 -15.78 24.70
N GLU A 51 -23.24 -15.84 25.60
CA GLU A 51 -22.02 -15.04 25.52
C GLU A 51 -21.14 -15.52 24.36
N ALA A 52 -20.66 -14.59 23.54
CA ALA A 52 -19.79 -14.89 22.41
C ALA A 52 -18.69 -13.83 22.27
N TYR A 53 -17.51 -14.28 21.87
CA TYR A 53 -16.43 -13.42 21.39
C TYR A 53 -16.50 -13.39 19.87
N VAL A 54 -16.63 -12.20 19.28
CA VAL A 54 -16.79 -12.05 17.84
C VAL A 54 -15.69 -11.14 17.31
N LYS A 55 -14.96 -11.63 16.30
CA LYS A 55 -13.98 -10.87 15.54
C LYS A 55 -14.65 -10.30 14.29
N GLY A 56 -14.40 -9.02 14.00
CA GLY A 56 -14.88 -8.37 12.79
C GLY A 56 -14.18 -7.05 12.51
N ILE A 57 -14.60 -6.41 11.44
CA ILE A 57 -14.15 -5.10 10.98
C ILE A 57 -15.32 -4.13 11.07
N VAL A 58 -15.11 -2.96 11.71
CA VAL A 58 -16.15 -1.93 11.86
C VAL A 58 -16.59 -1.43 10.48
N SER A 59 -17.85 -1.65 10.12
CA SER A 59 -18.42 -1.24 8.82
C SER A 59 -19.13 0.11 8.90
N GLN A 60 -19.64 0.46 10.09
CA GLN A 60 -20.38 1.70 10.29
C GLN A 60 -20.44 2.11 11.76
N ILE A 61 -20.22 3.41 12.04
CA ILE A 61 -20.63 4.02 13.31
C ILE A 61 -22.09 4.46 13.19
N VAL A 62 -22.96 3.95 14.07
CA VAL A 62 -24.42 4.19 14.01
C VAL A 62 -24.81 5.37 14.91
N SER A 63 -24.37 5.37 16.17
CA SER A 63 -24.66 6.44 17.14
C SER A 63 -23.77 6.32 18.38
N GLY A 64 -23.75 7.32 19.25
CA GLY A 64 -23.06 7.22 20.55
C GLY A 64 -23.53 8.29 21.54
N ASN A 65 -23.34 8.02 22.83
CA ASN A 65 -23.56 8.96 23.93
C ASN A 65 -22.37 8.95 24.89
N VAL A 66 -21.21 9.41 24.42
CA VAL A 66 -19.95 9.39 25.18
C VAL A 66 -19.96 10.33 26.39
N ALA A 67 -20.67 11.46 26.31
CA ALA A 67 -20.65 12.50 27.34
C ALA A 67 -21.45 12.15 28.61
N ALA A 68 -22.55 11.42 28.49
CA ALA A 68 -23.38 11.05 29.64
C ALA A 68 -23.14 9.59 30.07
N ASP A 69 -23.30 8.66 29.13
CA ASP A 69 -23.40 7.23 29.44
C ASP A 69 -22.14 6.44 29.04
N GLY A 70 -21.32 6.97 28.13
CA GLY A 70 -20.03 6.40 27.75
C GLY A 70 -20.10 5.22 26.78
N TRP A 71 -21.15 5.11 25.96
CA TRP A 71 -21.35 4.01 25.01
C TRP A 71 -21.37 4.47 23.54
N ILE A 72 -21.04 3.56 22.62
CA ILE A 72 -21.14 3.73 21.17
C ILE A 72 -21.92 2.54 20.58
N THR A 73 -22.77 2.76 19.58
CA THR A 73 -23.39 1.71 18.77
C THR A 73 -22.78 1.74 17.38
N TYR A 74 -22.24 0.62 16.95
CA TYR A 74 -21.61 0.44 15.64
C TYR A 74 -21.86 -0.97 15.10
N ASP A 75 -21.69 -1.13 13.79
CA ASP A 75 -21.84 -2.39 13.08
C ASP A 75 -20.46 -2.93 12.71
N ILE A 76 -20.31 -4.26 12.77
CA ILE A 76 -19.14 -4.98 12.28
C ILE A 76 -19.53 -6.00 11.21
N SER A 77 -18.60 -6.32 10.33
CA SER A 77 -18.70 -7.36 9.29
C SER A 77 -17.36 -8.05 9.11
N ASP A 78 -17.34 -9.21 8.45
CA ASP A 78 -16.09 -9.94 8.21
C ASP A 78 -15.14 -9.20 7.25
N ASP A 79 -15.69 -8.39 6.34
CA ASP A 79 -14.97 -7.69 5.26
C ASP A 79 -14.98 -6.16 5.39
N GLY A 80 -15.57 -5.64 6.48
CA GLY A 80 -15.72 -4.20 6.71
C GLY A 80 -16.79 -3.52 5.83
N LYS A 81 -17.54 -4.27 5.01
CA LYS A 81 -18.51 -3.72 4.05
C LYS A 81 -19.92 -3.79 4.60
N ARG A 82 -20.73 -2.75 4.35
CA ARG A 82 -22.10 -2.67 4.89
C ARG A 82 -23.11 -3.63 4.25
N LYS A 83 -22.79 -4.21 3.09
CA LYS A 83 -23.69 -5.12 2.33
C LYS A 83 -23.56 -6.59 2.75
N SER A 84 -22.48 -6.94 3.43
CA SER A 84 -22.22 -8.29 3.94
C SER A 84 -23.08 -8.58 5.17
N LYS A 85 -23.03 -9.80 5.72
CA LYS A 85 -23.67 -10.07 7.02
C LYS A 85 -23.08 -9.12 8.07
N GLN A 86 -23.95 -8.49 8.86
CA GLN A 86 -23.56 -7.52 9.88
C GLN A 86 -23.89 -8.03 11.28
N LEU A 87 -23.12 -7.59 12.27
CA LEU A 87 -23.46 -7.69 13.68
C LEU A 87 -23.47 -6.29 14.30
N ARG A 88 -24.63 -5.87 14.79
CA ARG A 88 -24.81 -4.59 15.47
C ARG A 88 -24.49 -4.68 16.95
N LEU A 89 -23.62 -3.81 17.43
CA LEU A 89 -23.19 -3.77 18.82
C LEU A 89 -23.97 -2.69 19.56
N LEU A 90 -25.04 -3.08 20.27
CA LEU A 90 -25.95 -2.13 20.91
C LEU A 90 -25.35 -1.55 22.18
N ARG A 91 -25.04 -0.24 22.17
CA ARG A 91 -24.43 0.48 23.31
C ARG A 91 -23.19 -0.23 23.87
N ASN A 92 -22.25 -0.54 22.99
CA ASN A 92 -20.95 -1.11 23.33
C ASN A 92 -20.14 -0.18 24.25
N TYR A 93 -19.45 -0.80 25.22
CA TYR A 93 -18.46 -0.17 26.10
C TYR A 93 -17.02 -0.42 25.61
N LYS A 94 -16.08 0.46 25.98
CA LYS A 94 -14.68 0.43 25.53
C LYS A 94 -13.90 -0.77 26.07
N GLY A 95 -14.40 -1.35 27.16
CA GLY A 95 -13.77 -2.46 27.85
C GLY A 95 -14.74 -3.11 28.83
N ALA A 96 -14.30 -4.18 29.47
CA ALA A 96 -15.07 -4.88 30.48
C ALA A 96 -15.46 -3.97 31.66
N ASP A 97 -16.39 -4.41 32.50
CA ASP A 97 -16.87 -3.68 33.68
C ASP A 97 -17.42 -2.27 33.36
N ASN A 98 -18.00 -2.11 32.16
CA ASN A 98 -18.56 -0.86 31.64
C ASN A 98 -17.53 0.28 31.54
N GLU A 99 -16.30 -0.03 31.12
CA GLU A 99 -15.32 1.00 30.77
C GLU A 99 -15.87 1.91 29.67
N LYS A 100 -15.89 3.21 29.94
CA LYS A 100 -16.57 4.19 29.09
C LYS A 100 -15.68 4.66 27.95
N TRP A 101 -16.28 4.82 26.78
CA TRP A 101 -15.71 5.63 25.71
C TRP A 101 -15.66 7.10 26.13
N THR A 102 -14.58 7.81 25.79
CA THR A 102 -14.43 9.25 26.09
C THR A 102 -14.60 10.13 24.85
N ASP A 103 -14.36 9.57 23.67
CA ASP A 103 -14.55 10.20 22.38
C ASP A 103 -15.07 9.17 21.36
N ILE A 104 -15.97 9.59 20.46
CA ILE A 104 -16.50 8.71 19.40
C ILE A 104 -15.43 8.34 18.36
N SER A 105 -14.38 9.15 18.23
CA SER A 105 -13.24 8.91 17.33
C SER A 105 -12.27 7.84 17.85
N GLU A 106 -12.44 7.35 19.07
CA GLU A 106 -11.65 6.24 19.60
C GLU A 106 -11.95 4.90 18.90
N VAL A 107 -13.04 4.81 18.13
CA VAL A 107 -13.33 3.67 17.23
C VAL A 107 -13.74 4.20 15.86
N GLY A 108 -13.03 3.76 14.84
CA GLY A 108 -13.20 4.15 13.45
C GLY A 108 -13.81 3.05 12.59
N VAL A 109 -14.37 3.46 11.45
CA VAL A 109 -14.71 2.52 10.37
C VAL A 109 -13.41 1.89 9.85
N LYS A 110 -13.45 0.59 9.56
CA LYS A 110 -12.35 -0.32 9.19
C LYS A 110 -11.46 -0.80 10.34
N ASP A 111 -11.72 -0.37 11.56
CA ASP A 111 -11.00 -0.89 12.72
C ASP A 111 -11.22 -2.40 12.85
N ASN A 112 -10.16 -3.13 13.11
CA ASN A 112 -10.24 -4.55 13.44
C ASN A 112 -10.55 -4.68 14.92
N VAL A 113 -11.64 -5.35 15.26
CA VAL A 113 -12.11 -5.47 16.63
C VAL A 113 -12.39 -6.92 16.99
N ILE A 114 -12.16 -7.24 18.26
CA ILE A 114 -12.77 -8.37 18.94
C ILE A 114 -13.67 -7.81 20.02
N VAL A 115 -14.93 -8.23 20.03
CA VAL A 115 -15.94 -7.78 20.98
C VAL A 115 -16.54 -8.98 21.72
N SER A 116 -16.98 -8.77 22.95
CA SER A 116 -17.68 -9.77 23.75
C SER A 116 -19.05 -9.25 24.16
N GLY A 117 -20.03 -10.14 24.14
CA GLY A 117 -21.35 -9.86 24.69
C GLY A 117 -22.33 -11.00 24.41
N LYS A 118 -23.56 -10.83 24.88
CA LYS A 118 -24.64 -11.78 24.62
C LYS A 118 -25.20 -11.57 23.22
N LEU A 119 -25.38 -12.67 22.48
CA LEU A 119 -26.06 -12.68 21.19
C LEU A 119 -27.51 -12.19 21.36
N GLY A 120 -27.88 -11.12 20.66
CA GLY A 120 -29.23 -10.56 20.67
C GLY A 120 -30.10 -11.09 19.51
N GLU A 121 -31.12 -10.32 19.16
CA GLU A 121 -32.00 -10.64 18.03
C GLU A 121 -31.48 -10.05 16.71
N ALA A 122 -32.09 -10.47 15.60
CA ALA A 122 -31.92 -9.78 14.33
C ALA A 122 -32.47 -8.35 14.43
N VAL A 123 -31.77 -7.39 13.82
CA VAL A 123 -32.16 -5.98 13.89
C VAL A 123 -33.32 -5.71 12.94
N ALA A 124 -34.44 -5.23 13.48
CA ALA A 124 -35.64 -4.95 12.68
C ALA A 124 -35.37 -3.94 11.56
N ASN A 125 -35.88 -4.23 10.36
CA ASN A 125 -35.72 -3.42 9.13
C ASN A 125 -34.29 -3.34 8.57
N LEU A 126 -33.38 -4.23 8.99
CA LEU A 126 -32.08 -4.42 8.36
C LEU A 126 -31.91 -5.89 7.98
N ASP A 127 -31.81 -6.17 6.68
CA ASP A 127 -31.54 -7.52 6.20
C ASP A 127 -30.15 -7.97 6.66
N ASN A 128 -29.99 -9.27 6.95
CA ASN A 128 -28.71 -9.90 7.28
C ASN A 128 -27.95 -9.30 8.47
N THR A 129 -28.65 -8.64 9.41
CA THR A 129 -28.03 -7.96 10.56
C THR A 129 -28.45 -8.61 11.87
N GLY A 130 -27.52 -9.31 12.53
CA GLY A 130 -27.67 -9.75 13.93
C GLY A 130 -27.32 -8.64 14.92
N SER A 131 -27.42 -8.91 16.22
CA SER A 131 -26.95 -7.98 17.25
C SER A 131 -26.22 -8.65 18.42
N LEU A 132 -25.41 -7.86 19.14
CA LEU A 132 -25.14 -8.12 20.56
C LEU A 132 -26.04 -7.23 21.41
N GLU A 133 -26.54 -7.79 22.51
CA GLU A 133 -27.35 -7.08 23.51
C GLU A 133 -26.53 -5.99 24.23
N TYR A 134 -27.21 -5.19 25.06
CA TYR A 134 -26.56 -4.22 25.94
C TYR A 134 -25.49 -4.86 26.84
N GLU A 135 -24.58 -4.03 27.36
CA GLU A 135 -23.44 -4.47 28.19
C GLU A 135 -22.38 -5.30 27.44
N ASN A 136 -22.43 -5.32 26.11
CA ASN A 136 -21.32 -5.80 25.29
C ASN A 136 -20.14 -4.81 25.35
N TYR A 137 -18.93 -5.32 25.18
CA TYR A 137 -17.71 -4.54 25.32
C TYR A 137 -16.63 -4.94 24.32
N LEU A 138 -15.74 -3.99 24.02
CA LEU A 138 -14.55 -4.19 23.21
C LEU A 138 -13.48 -4.96 24.00
N VAL A 139 -12.90 -5.98 23.40
CA VAL A 139 -11.88 -6.87 23.98
C VAL A 139 -10.51 -6.56 23.38
N GLU A 140 -10.43 -6.54 22.06
CA GLU A 140 -9.24 -6.14 21.32
C GLU A 140 -9.62 -5.13 20.26
N HIS A 141 -8.72 -4.18 20.03
CA HIS A 141 -8.93 -3.09 19.10
C HIS A 141 -7.62 -2.73 18.43
N ASN A 142 -7.61 -2.92 17.12
CA ASN A 142 -6.54 -2.44 16.26
C ASN A 142 -7.14 -1.37 15.37
N SER A 143 -6.90 -0.11 15.73
CA SER A 143 -7.33 1.05 14.96
C SER A 143 -6.84 0.94 13.53
N PHE A 144 -7.75 1.15 12.60
CA PHE A 144 -7.40 1.43 11.23
C PHE A 144 -6.78 2.81 11.20
N SER A 145 -5.46 2.87 10.99
CA SER A 145 -4.80 4.11 10.60
C SER A 145 -4.99 4.28 9.10
N PRO A 146 -5.87 5.19 8.62
CA PRO A 146 -5.95 5.50 7.21
C PRO A 146 -4.60 6.04 6.74
N ILE A 147 -3.93 5.22 5.95
CA ILE A 147 -2.74 5.59 5.19
C ILE A 147 -3.21 6.53 4.07
N PRO A 148 -2.47 7.60 3.72
CA PRO A 148 -2.83 8.48 2.62
C PRO A 148 -3.09 7.63 1.36
N MET A 149 -4.36 7.58 1.00
CA MET A 149 -4.86 7.01 -0.22
C MET A 149 -4.01 7.50 -1.39
N GLU A 150 -3.66 6.63 -2.34
CA GLU A 150 -3.03 7.11 -3.57
C GLU A 150 -3.90 8.24 -4.11
N SER A 151 -3.29 9.40 -4.31
CA SER A 151 -4.02 10.59 -4.73
C SER A 151 -3.44 11.15 -6.00
N GLU A 152 -4.30 11.43 -6.97
CA GLU A 152 -3.93 12.21 -8.14
C GLU A 152 -4.47 13.62 -7.98
N THR A 153 -3.58 14.60 -8.13
CA THR A 153 -3.94 16.01 -8.08
C THR A 153 -3.86 16.63 -9.47
N VAL A 154 -4.90 17.37 -9.83
CA VAL A 154 -4.98 18.19 -11.02
C VAL A 154 -5.06 19.65 -10.59
N ASP A 155 -3.98 20.37 -10.83
CA ASP A 155 -3.86 21.80 -10.56
C ASP A 155 -4.20 22.61 -11.81
N PHE A 156 -5.38 23.23 -11.83
CA PHE A 156 -5.85 24.05 -12.94
C PHE A 156 -5.08 25.36 -13.08
N THR A 157 -4.25 25.72 -12.09
CA THR A 157 -3.30 26.83 -12.20
C THR A 157 -2.09 26.49 -13.07
N ASP A 158 -1.66 25.21 -13.04
CA ASP A 158 -0.53 24.69 -13.80
C ASP A 158 -0.91 24.00 -15.12
N VAL A 159 -2.15 23.52 -15.22
CA VAL A 159 -2.59 22.61 -16.30
C VAL A 159 -2.51 23.19 -17.71
N TYR A 160 -2.37 24.51 -17.94
CA TYR A 160 -2.44 25.01 -19.33
C TYR A 160 -1.61 26.25 -19.71
N TYR A 161 -0.34 26.02 -20.07
CA TYR A 161 0.51 26.92 -20.88
C TYR A 161 0.14 26.99 -22.39
N ARG A 162 -1.05 26.49 -22.83
CA ARG A 162 -1.41 26.38 -24.27
C ARG A 162 -2.80 26.87 -24.67
N ALA A 163 -3.51 27.63 -23.83
CA ALA A 163 -4.84 28.15 -24.17
C ALA A 163 -4.76 29.62 -24.63
N SER A 164 -5.32 29.93 -25.79
CA SER A 164 -5.58 31.31 -26.19
C SER A 164 -7.05 31.66 -25.90
N GLY A 165 -7.28 32.48 -24.87
CA GLY A 165 -8.61 32.96 -24.46
C GLY A 165 -9.44 31.95 -23.65
N ASP A 166 -10.52 32.46 -23.04
CA ASP A 166 -11.45 31.65 -22.23
C ASP A 166 -12.14 30.57 -23.08
N LYS A 167 -12.27 29.36 -22.54
CA LYS A 167 -12.84 28.21 -23.27
C LYS A 167 -13.88 27.48 -22.44
N ILE A 168 -14.84 26.88 -23.14
CA ILE A 168 -15.73 25.87 -22.56
C ILE A 168 -14.87 24.67 -22.16
N ILE A 169 -15.03 24.19 -20.94
CA ILE A 169 -14.38 22.95 -20.48
C ILE A 169 -15.41 21.82 -20.53
N GLY A 170 -15.03 20.71 -21.18
CA GLY A 170 -15.87 19.53 -21.35
C GLY A 170 -15.37 18.39 -20.47
N THR A 171 -14.28 17.74 -20.86
CA THR A 171 -13.61 16.72 -20.04
C THR A 171 -12.15 17.10 -19.89
N TYR A 172 -11.65 17.01 -18.67
CA TYR A 172 -10.23 16.91 -18.39
C TYR A 172 -9.90 15.42 -18.16
N SER A 173 -8.87 14.92 -18.83
CA SER A 173 -8.39 13.55 -18.65
C SER A 173 -7.01 13.56 -18.02
N GLY A 174 -6.94 13.06 -16.78
CA GLY A 174 -5.71 12.81 -16.04
C GLY A 174 -5.10 11.45 -16.40
N MET A 175 -4.18 10.98 -15.56
CA MET A 175 -3.58 9.66 -15.70
C MET A 175 -4.51 8.55 -15.19
N SER A 176 -5.17 8.78 -14.06
CA SER A 176 -5.97 7.76 -13.36
C SER A 176 -7.44 8.15 -13.16
N PHE A 177 -7.83 9.39 -13.51
CA PHE A 177 -9.24 9.80 -13.58
C PHE A 177 -9.55 10.78 -14.71
N ASP A 178 -10.83 10.83 -15.08
CA ASP A 178 -11.45 11.88 -15.87
C ASP A 178 -12.29 12.81 -14.98
N ALA A 179 -12.16 14.12 -15.16
CA ALA A 179 -13.10 15.12 -14.64
C ALA A 179 -13.98 15.65 -15.76
N VAL A 180 -15.25 15.26 -15.75
CA VAL A 180 -16.26 15.67 -16.74
C VAL A 180 -17.06 16.84 -16.18
N PHE A 181 -17.04 17.96 -16.90
CA PHE A 181 -17.71 19.20 -16.56
C PHE A 181 -18.94 19.39 -17.46
N GLU A 182 -20.11 19.13 -16.90
CA GLU A 182 -21.35 19.14 -17.65
C GLU A 182 -22.20 20.36 -17.30
N LYS A 183 -22.93 20.88 -18.30
CA LYS A 183 -23.90 21.95 -18.09
C LYS A 183 -25.00 21.57 -17.07
N GLY A 184 -25.25 20.26 -16.90
CA GLY A 184 -26.34 19.75 -16.08
C GLY A 184 -27.68 20.36 -16.48
N ASN A 185 -28.41 20.89 -15.49
CA ASN A 185 -29.70 21.56 -15.67
C ASN A 185 -29.57 23.07 -15.97
N ASN A 186 -28.36 23.60 -16.10
CA ASN A 186 -28.11 25.02 -16.35
C ASN A 186 -28.03 25.35 -17.87
N LYS A 187 -28.30 26.61 -18.22
CA LYS A 187 -28.08 27.19 -19.54
C LYS A 187 -26.61 27.49 -19.83
N SER A 188 -25.82 27.80 -18.80
CA SER A 188 -24.39 28.13 -18.92
C SER A 188 -23.53 26.88 -18.78
N THR A 189 -22.64 26.67 -19.74
CA THR A 189 -21.64 25.59 -19.72
C THR A 189 -20.43 25.99 -18.88
N PRO A 190 -19.84 25.08 -18.09
CA PRO A 190 -18.57 25.31 -17.40
C PRO A 190 -17.50 25.93 -18.32
N ARG A 191 -16.70 26.85 -17.77
CA ARG A 191 -15.67 27.57 -18.52
C ARG A 191 -14.36 27.66 -17.75
N PHE A 192 -13.25 27.44 -18.44
CA PHE A 192 -11.92 27.76 -17.94
C PHE A 192 -11.60 29.23 -18.24
N TYR A 193 -11.26 29.99 -17.20
CA TYR A 193 -10.88 31.39 -17.26
C TYR A 193 -9.37 31.53 -17.11
N ILE A 194 -8.71 32.06 -18.14
CA ILE A 194 -7.24 32.09 -18.18
C ILE A 194 -6.65 33.08 -17.16
N ASN A 195 -7.30 34.22 -16.95
CA ASN A 195 -6.80 35.27 -16.07
C ASN A 195 -6.82 34.86 -14.59
N ASN A 196 -7.74 33.97 -14.24
CA ASN A 196 -7.92 33.48 -12.87
C ASN A 196 -7.35 32.06 -12.70
N GLN A 197 -6.89 31.45 -13.80
CA GLN A 197 -6.45 30.06 -13.90
C GLN A 197 -7.38 29.09 -13.17
N SER A 198 -8.69 29.25 -13.40
CA SER A 198 -9.74 28.56 -12.66
C SER A 198 -10.85 28.09 -13.57
N VAL A 199 -11.58 27.06 -13.13
CA VAL A 199 -12.79 26.58 -13.78
C VAL A 199 -13.99 27.22 -13.09
N SER A 200 -14.71 28.08 -13.81
CA SER A 200 -15.99 28.63 -13.37
C SER A 200 -17.11 27.64 -13.60
N LEU A 201 -17.89 27.47 -12.54
CA LEU A 201 -19.05 26.62 -12.47
C LEU A 201 -20.26 27.47 -12.10
N TYR A 202 -21.41 27.09 -12.64
CA TYR A 202 -22.67 27.77 -12.41
C TYR A 202 -23.64 26.83 -11.69
N LYS A 203 -24.54 27.40 -10.88
CA LYS A 203 -25.57 26.64 -10.15
C LYS A 203 -26.29 25.62 -11.06
N GLY A 204 -26.25 24.34 -10.71
CA GLY A 204 -26.88 23.25 -11.46
C GLY A 204 -25.99 22.62 -12.55
N ASN A 205 -24.74 23.07 -12.71
CA ASN A 205 -23.72 22.29 -13.41
C ASN A 205 -23.41 21.01 -12.62
N VAL A 206 -22.89 20.01 -13.31
CA VAL A 206 -22.48 18.73 -12.72
C VAL A 206 -21.00 18.52 -13.01
N ILE A 207 -20.25 18.12 -11.98
CA ILE A 207 -18.88 17.64 -12.12
C ILE A 207 -18.91 16.15 -11.84
N THR A 208 -18.47 15.34 -12.79
CA THR A 208 -18.33 13.89 -12.59
C THR A 208 -16.85 13.53 -12.58
N ILE A 209 -16.37 13.03 -11.45
CA ILE A 209 -15.02 12.47 -11.33
C ILE A 209 -15.11 10.97 -11.54
N LYS A 210 -14.38 10.45 -12.51
CA LYS A 210 -14.45 9.04 -12.93
C LYS A 210 -13.07 8.42 -12.91
N SER A 211 -12.89 7.35 -12.16
CA SER A 211 -11.65 6.55 -12.25
C SER A 211 -11.55 5.93 -13.64
N THR A 212 -10.38 6.02 -14.25
CA THR A 212 -10.03 5.35 -15.52
C THR A 212 -9.25 4.05 -15.28
N THR A 213 -9.01 3.72 -14.01
CA THR A 213 -8.28 2.53 -13.57
C THR A 213 -9.22 1.54 -12.86
N THR A 214 -8.65 0.43 -12.39
CA THR A 214 -9.34 -0.52 -11.51
C THR A 214 -9.47 -0.02 -10.06
N ASN A 215 -8.74 1.03 -9.69
CA ASN A 215 -8.82 1.58 -8.34
C ASN A 215 -10.11 2.41 -8.20
N LEU A 216 -10.86 2.17 -7.13
CA LEU A 216 -12.10 2.87 -6.85
C LEU A 216 -11.79 4.17 -6.10
N ILE A 217 -12.51 5.24 -6.41
CA ILE A 217 -12.36 6.52 -5.71
C ILE A 217 -13.05 6.38 -4.36
N SER A 218 -12.47 6.88 -3.27
CA SER A 218 -13.18 6.95 -1.98
C SER A 218 -13.24 8.33 -1.34
N LYS A 219 -12.41 9.27 -1.82
CA LYS A 219 -12.49 10.68 -1.45
C LYS A 219 -12.10 11.59 -2.63
N VAL A 220 -12.75 12.74 -2.72
CA VAL A 220 -12.40 13.83 -3.64
C VAL A 220 -12.30 15.12 -2.84
N GLU A 221 -11.24 15.88 -3.06
CA GLU A 221 -11.05 17.22 -2.53
C GLU A 221 -11.09 18.23 -3.67
N ILE A 222 -11.86 19.31 -3.50
CA ILE A 222 -11.97 20.40 -4.46
C ILE A 222 -11.58 21.69 -3.76
N GLU A 223 -10.50 22.31 -4.22
CA GLU A 223 -10.10 23.64 -3.76
C GLU A 223 -10.74 24.72 -4.63
N TYR A 224 -11.38 25.68 -3.97
CA TYR A 224 -11.99 26.83 -4.62
C TYR A 224 -11.09 28.06 -4.58
N ALA A 225 -11.12 28.86 -5.65
CA ALA A 225 -10.52 30.18 -5.65
C ALA A 225 -11.11 31.04 -4.53
N LYS A 226 -10.27 31.88 -3.92
CA LYS A 226 -10.64 32.74 -2.80
C LYS A 226 -11.89 33.57 -3.12
N GLY A 227 -12.93 33.42 -2.29
CA GLY A 227 -14.22 34.15 -2.44
C GLY A 227 -15.20 33.54 -3.45
N HIS A 228 -14.86 32.41 -4.07
CA HIS A 228 -15.65 31.74 -5.11
C HIS A 228 -16.07 30.32 -4.73
N LYS A 229 -16.26 30.02 -3.44
CA LYS A 229 -16.69 28.70 -2.98
C LYS A 229 -18.16 28.39 -3.32
N ASP A 230 -18.46 27.12 -3.56
CA ASP A 230 -19.84 26.64 -3.63
C ASP A 230 -20.39 26.43 -2.21
N SER A 231 -21.27 27.28 -1.69
CA SER A 231 -21.78 27.09 -0.32
C SER A 231 -22.91 26.08 -0.20
N SER A 232 -23.38 25.46 -1.29
CA SER A 232 -24.49 24.50 -1.23
C SER A 232 -24.38 23.32 -2.21
N PRO A 233 -23.22 22.66 -2.35
CA PRO A 233 -23.05 21.52 -3.25
C PRO A 233 -24.00 20.38 -2.87
N GLN A 234 -24.43 19.60 -3.87
CA GLN A 234 -25.32 18.44 -3.69
C GLN A 234 -24.66 17.18 -4.26
N VAL A 235 -24.72 16.10 -3.50
CA VAL A 235 -24.13 14.78 -3.85
C VAL A 235 -25.19 13.68 -3.79
N SER A 236 -24.81 12.50 -4.26
CA SER A 236 -25.65 11.30 -4.19
C SER A 236 -25.79 10.77 -2.76
N LEU A 237 -26.82 9.95 -2.52
CA LEU A 237 -27.04 9.27 -1.23
C LEU A 237 -25.85 8.36 -0.89
N GLY A 238 -25.38 8.39 0.38
CA GLY A 238 -24.19 7.65 0.82
C GLY A 238 -22.88 8.44 0.73
N SER A 239 -22.96 9.73 0.41
CA SER A 239 -21.83 10.65 0.38
C SER A 239 -21.83 11.61 1.58
N LYS A 240 -20.65 11.91 2.13
CA LYS A 240 -20.43 12.92 3.16
C LYS A 240 -19.70 14.12 2.54
N LEU A 241 -20.16 15.33 2.87
CA LEU A 241 -19.54 16.59 2.44
C LEU A 241 -19.12 17.43 3.65
N VAL A 242 -17.86 17.86 3.68
CA VAL A 242 -17.30 18.71 4.74
C VAL A 242 -16.42 19.79 4.11
N TYR A 243 -16.38 20.96 4.73
CA TYR A 243 -15.40 22.00 4.39
C TYR A 243 -14.29 22.03 5.43
N ASP A 244 -13.05 22.13 4.97
CA ASP A 244 -11.92 22.42 5.85
C ASP A 244 -11.76 23.93 6.12
N GLU A 245 -10.73 24.29 6.90
CA GLU A 245 -10.41 25.68 7.24
C GLU A 245 -9.91 26.53 6.04
N ASN A 246 -9.49 25.89 4.95
CA ASN A 246 -8.89 26.52 3.77
C ASN A 246 -9.89 26.71 2.61
N ASN A 247 -11.17 26.36 2.80
CA ASN A 247 -12.21 26.29 1.76
C ASN A 247 -12.01 25.16 0.73
N VAL A 248 -11.35 24.08 1.14
CA VAL A 248 -11.37 22.81 0.41
C VAL A 248 -12.67 22.10 0.75
N LEU A 249 -13.43 21.74 -0.29
CA LEU A 249 -14.57 20.84 -0.15
C LEU A 249 -14.05 19.41 -0.16
N ILE A 250 -14.22 18.73 0.97
CA ILE A 250 -13.96 17.30 1.13
C ILE A 250 -15.26 16.55 0.85
N TRP A 251 -15.20 15.64 -0.11
CA TRP A 251 -16.29 14.77 -0.49
C TRP A 251 -15.88 13.30 -0.38
N GLU A 252 -16.46 12.61 0.59
CA GLU A 252 -16.17 11.21 0.91
C GLU A 252 -17.36 10.33 0.58
N GLN A 253 -17.11 9.08 0.17
CA GLN A 253 -18.16 8.06 0.08
C GLN A 253 -18.05 7.10 1.25
N GLU A 254 -19.19 6.55 1.65
CA GLU A 254 -19.22 5.44 2.60
C GLU A 254 -18.59 4.15 2.03
N GLU A 255 -18.66 3.96 0.71
CA GLU A 255 -18.05 2.85 -0.02
C GLU A 255 -17.36 3.40 -1.28
N PRO A 256 -16.17 2.90 -1.67
CA PRO A 256 -15.49 3.36 -2.88
C PRO A 256 -16.32 3.15 -4.15
N VAL A 257 -16.27 4.08 -5.09
CA VAL A 257 -17.03 4.01 -6.35
C VAL A 257 -16.19 4.41 -7.56
N GLN A 258 -16.60 3.93 -8.73
CA GLN A 258 -15.95 4.26 -10.01
C GLN A 258 -16.21 5.70 -10.44
N GLU A 259 -17.36 6.27 -10.03
CA GLU A 259 -17.84 7.57 -10.48
C GLU A 259 -18.43 8.40 -9.33
N PHE A 260 -18.04 9.66 -9.29
CA PHE A 260 -18.40 10.66 -8.28
C PHE A 260 -19.08 11.84 -8.99
N PRO A 261 -20.43 11.90 -9.06
CA PRO A 261 -21.17 13.07 -9.56
C PRO A 261 -21.55 14.11 -8.48
N LEU A 262 -21.09 15.35 -8.64
CA LEU A 262 -21.35 16.51 -7.77
C LEU A 262 -22.19 17.54 -8.52
N THR A 263 -23.36 17.89 -7.98
CA THR A 263 -24.17 18.99 -8.51
C THR A 263 -23.81 20.29 -7.80
N VAL A 264 -23.44 21.29 -8.59
CA VAL A 264 -23.02 22.61 -8.11
C VAL A 264 -24.23 23.38 -7.58
N GLY A 265 -24.15 23.85 -6.33
CA GLY A 265 -25.22 24.55 -5.64
C GLY A 265 -25.30 26.04 -5.94
N MET A 266 -24.15 26.67 -6.13
CA MET A 266 -24.00 28.09 -6.43
C MET A 266 -22.85 28.34 -7.43
N ASN A 267 -22.81 29.55 -7.98
CA ASN A 267 -21.72 29.93 -8.86
C ASN A 267 -20.39 29.90 -8.08
N SER A 268 -19.40 29.21 -8.62
CA SER A 268 -18.12 28.96 -7.95
C SER A 268 -16.97 28.91 -8.95
N GLN A 269 -15.74 28.95 -8.44
CA GLN A 269 -14.52 28.79 -9.25
C GLN A 269 -13.57 27.83 -8.54
N LEU A 270 -13.26 26.69 -9.16
CA LEU A 270 -12.29 25.74 -8.63
C LEU A 270 -10.91 25.90 -9.28
N ILE A 271 -9.88 25.54 -8.52
CA ILE A 271 -8.47 25.63 -8.93
C ILE A 271 -7.73 24.31 -8.79
N LEU A 272 -8.17 23.43 -7.88
CA LEU A 272 -7.53 22.15 -7.63
C LEU A 272 -8.59 21.06 -7.49
N ILE A 273 -8.31 19.88 -8.04
CA ILE A 273 -9.04 18.65 -7.73
C ILE A 273 -8.01 17.60 -7.31
N THR A 274 -8.17 17.04 -6.12
CA THR A 274 -7.39 15.90 -5.65
C THR A 274 -8.32 14.70 -5.47
N VAL A 275 -8.01 13.60 -6.16
CA VAL A 275 -8.81 12.37 -6.15
C VAL A 275 -8.04 11.31 -5.43
N TYR A 276 -8.65 10.71 -4.42
CA TYR A 276 -8.07 9.68 -3.60
C TYR A 276 -8.72 8.33 -3.92
N TYR A 277 -7.89 7.29 -4.05
CA TYR A 277 -8.34 5.93 -4.32
C TYR A 277 -8.22 4.98 -3.13
N GLU A 278 -9.12 4.00 -3.08
CA GLU A 278 -9.05 2.85 -2.20
C GLU A 278 -8.68 1.60 -3.02
N SER A 279 -7.71 0.84 -2.52
CA SER A 279 -7.30 -0.43 -3.13
C SER A 279 -8.10 -1.57 -2.52
N ASP A 280 -8.69 -2.44 -3.34
CA ASP A 280 -9.43 -3.65 -2.92
C ASP A 280 -8.53 -4.74 -2.29
N SER A 281 -7.28 -4.44 -1.97
CA SER A 281 -6.28 -5.37 -1.47
C SER A 281 -6.13 -5.25 0.05
N GLU A 282 -6.48 -6.32 0.78
CA GLU A 282 -6.24 -6.51 2.23
C GLU A 282 -4.76 -6.36 2.64
N THR A 283 -3.84 -6.20 1.68
CA THR A 283 -2.47 -5.76 1.91
C THR A 283 -2.21 -4.48 1.11
N GLN A 284 -2.07 -3.35 1.80
CA GLN A 284 -1.65 -2.12 1.15
C GLN A 284 -0.26 -2.33 0.54
N ALA A 285 -0.13 -2.02 -0.75
CA ALA A 285 1.11 -2.22 -1.47
C ALA A 285 1.39 -1.08 -2.43
N TYR A 286 2.63 -0.64 -2.49
CA TYR A 286 3.12 0.18 -3.59
C TYR A 286 3.25 -0.71 -4.83
N THR A 287 2.59 -0.31 -5.92
CA THR A 287 2.76 -0.95 -7.22
C THR A 287 3.41 0.02 -8.19
N ARG A 288 4.18 -0.50 -9.14
CA ARG A 288 4.77 0.30 -10.20
C ARG A 288 5.09 -0.55 -11.40
N GLU A 289 4.59 -0.12 -12.55
CA GLU A 289 5.04 -0.65 -13.83
C GLU A 289 6.55 -0.46 -14.01
N VAL A 290 7.21 -1.54 -14.40
CA VAL A 290 8.63 -1.57 -14.72
C VAL A 290 8.85 -2.24 -16.06
N ILE A 291 9.99 -1.93 -16.67
CA ILE A 291 10.42 -2.63 -17.86
C ILE A 291 11.37 -3.74 -17.39
N PRO A 292 11.18 -4.99 -17.82
CA PRO A 292 12.01 -6.11 -17.37
C PRO A 292 13.51 -5.83 -17.53
N GLY A 293 14.29 -6.19 -16.52
CA GLY A 293 15.74 -5.96 -16.47
C GLY A 293 16.17 -4.49 -16.32
N ARG A 294 15.25 -3.54 -16.12
CA ARG A 294 15.61 -2.13 -15.86
C ARG A 294 15.84 -1.85 -14.39
N VAL A 295 16.78 -0.96 -14.14
CA VAL A 295 17.04 -0.37 -12.83
C VAL A 295 16.12 0.81 -12.59
N GLY A 296 15.70 0.99 -11.34
CA GLY A 296 15.00 2.17 -10.88
C GLY A 296 15.34 2.50 -9.44
N THR A 297 14.76 3.59 -8.94
CA THR A 297 14.83 3.99 -7.53
C THR A 297 13.46 3.94 -6.89
N ILE A 298 13.42 3.75 -5.58
CA ILE A 298 12.21 3.74 -4.79
C ILE A 298 12.47 4.38 -3.41
N CYS A 299 11.53 5.15 -2.89
CA CYS A 299 11.53 5.65 -1.52
C CYS A 299 10.08 5.67 -1.05
N LEU A 300 9.78 4.96 0.03
CA LEU A 300 8.41 4.71 0.48
C LEU A 300 8.21 5.25 1.88
N ARG A 301 7.02 5.76 2.18
CA ARG A 301 6.64 6.22 3.53
C ARG A 301 6.62 5.08 4.54
N TYR A 302 6.38 3.86 4.09
CA TYR A 302 6.25 2.65 4.91
C TYR A 302 7.48 1.76 4.82
N ALA A 303 7.66 0.93 5.83
CA ALA A 303 8.59 -0.18 5.73
C ALA A 303 8.01 -1.28 4.83
N VAL A 304 8.89 -2.17 4.37
CA VAL A 304 8.54 -3.37 3.62
C VAL A 304 9.37 -4.51 4.17
N GLU A 305 8.71 -5.50 4.76
CA GLU A 305 9.37 -6.65 5.38
C GLU A 305 10.00 -7.59 4.35
N PRO A 306 10.97 -8.42 4.77
CA PRO A 306 11.52 -9.47 3.90
C PRO A 306 10.44 -10.40 3.37
N GLY A 307 10.36 -10.51 2.04
CA GLY A 307 9.36 -11.34 1.35
C GLY A 307 8.13 -10.57 0.84
N ASP A 308 7.94 -9.34 1.31
CA ASP A 308 6.82 -8.46 0.91
C ASP A 308 7.18 -7.53 -0.26
N PHE A 309 8.41 -7.62 -0.75
CA PHE A 309 8.85 -6.97 -1.98
C PHE A 309 9.01 -8.00 -3.10
N SER A 310 8.37 -7.76 -4.26
CA SER A 310 8.40 -8.67 -5.42
C SER A 310 8.57 -7.91 -6.74
N GLY A 311 8.95 -8.65 -7.79
CA GLY A 311 9.22 -8.10 -9.13
C GLY A 311 10.63 -7.51 -9.32
N ALA A 312 11.38 -7.29 -8.24
CA ALA A 312 12.73 -6.74 -8.30
C ALA A 312 13.58 -7.14 -7.08
N ARG A 313 14.88 -6.84 -7.15
CA ARG A 313 15.83 -6.93 -6.03
C ARG A 313 16.30 -5.53 -5.63
N CYS A 314 16.40 -5.27 -4.34
CA CYS A 314 16.73 -3.95 -3.80
C CYS A 314 18.16 -3.85 -3.28
N TYR A 315 18.71 -2.64 -3.37
CA TYR A 315 20.09 -2.31 -3.05
C TYR A 315 20.17 -0.92 -2.42
N GLU A 316 21.15 -0.74 -1.54
CA GLU A 316 21.55 0.55 -0.95
C GLU A 316 22.91 0.97 -1.50
N THR A 317 23.21 2.28 -1.45
CA THR A 317 24.55 2.80 -1.77
C THR A 317 25.59 2.26 -0.79
N ASP A 318 26.66 1.66 -1.32
CA ASP A 318 27.75 1.12 -0.50
C ASP A 318 28.92 2.09 -0.45
N HIS A 319 29.60 2.30 -1.58
CA HIS A 319 30.76 3.19 -1.66
C HIS A 319 31.11 3.56 -3.10
N VAL A 320 31.93 4.60 -3.28
CA VAL A 320 32.58 4.96 -4.54
C VAL A 320 34.06 4.61 -4.48
N ALA A 321 34.54 3.82 -5.45
CA ALA A 321 35.96 3.50 -5.59
C ALA A 321 36.31 3.16 -7.04
N ASN A 322 37.54 3.49 -7.46
CA ASN A 322 38.09 3.12 -8.77
C ASN A 322 37.20 3.53 -9.96
N GLY A 323 36.58 4.72 -9.90
CA GLY A 323 35.68 5.21 -10.94
C GLY A 323 34.33 4.48 -11.01
N LYS A 324 33.99 3.67 -10.00
CA LYS A 324 32.73 2.94 -9.90
C LYS A 324 31.96 3.33 -8.64
N LEU A 325 30.64 3.37 -8.75
CA LEU A 325 29.70 3.44 -7.63
C LEU A 325 29.16 2.03 -7.36
N TYR A 326 29.34 1.54 -6.13
CA TYR A 326 28.90 0.23 -5.68
C TYR A 326 27.63 0.33 -4.86
N PHE A 327 26.76 -0.67 -5.02
CA PHE A 327 25.54 -0.87 -4.26
C PHE A 327 25.52 -2.26 -3.65
N SER A 328 25.04 -2.37 -2.41
CA SER A 328 24.92 -3.63 -1.68
C SER A 328 23.46 -4.05 -1.58
N GLU A 329 23.19 -5.34 -1.81
CA GLU A 329 21.83 -5.89 -1.75
C GLU A 329 21.25 -5.85 -0.34
N VAL A 330 19.97 -5.50 -0.26
CA VAL A 330 19.16 -5.51 0.96
C VAL A 330 17.86 -6.27 0.73
N ASN A 331 17.31 -6.83 1.80
CA ASN A 331 16.10 -7.65 1.78
C ASN A 331 14.94 -7.03 2.57
N ARG A 332 15.14 -5.85 3.16
CA ARG A 332 14.13 -5.08 3.89
C ARG A 332 14.23 -3.62 3.48
N LEU A 333 13.08 -2.95 3.31
CA LEU A 333 13.02 -1.52 3.09
C LEU A 333 12.54 -0.84 4.38
N GLU A 334 13.31 0.12 4.87
CA GLU A 334 12.96 0.93 6.03
C GLU A 334 12.06 2.10 5.60
N ALA A 335 11.11 2.45 6.47
CA ALA A 335 10.21 3.58 6.26
C ALA A 335 11.00 4.87 6.01
N GLY A 336 10.70 5.54 4.91
CA GLY A 336 11.32 6.77 4.43
C GLY A 336 12.73 6.65 3.91
N MET A 337 13.34 5.46 3.89
CA MET A 337 14.68 5.31 3.36
C MET A 337 14.65 5.08 1.84
N PRO A 338 15.61 5.65 1.09
CA PRO A 338 15.68 5.45 -0.35
C PRO A 338 16.48 4.19 -0.72
N TYR A 339 16.11 3.59 -1.85
CA TYR A 339 16.69 2.37 -2.38
C TYR A 339 16.78 2.39 -3.91
N ILE A 340 17.66 1.57 -4.45
CA ILE A 340 17.70 1.22 -5.87
C ILE A 340 17.19 -0.19 -6.04
N PHE A 341 16.43 -0.44 -7.10
CA PHE A 341 15.97 -1.78 -7.43
C PHE A 341 16.34 -2.17 -8.87
N PHE A 342 16.51 -3.46 -9.09
CA PHE A 342 16.67 -4.07 -10.41
C PHE A 342 15.47 -4.96 -10.67
N ALA A 343 14.66 -4.59 -11.66
CA ALA A 343 13.52 -5.41 -12.09
C ALA A 343 14.03 -6.77 -12.60
N ASN A 344 13.31 -7.82 -12.26
CA ASN A 344 13.59 -9.16 -12.78
C ASN A 344 13.40 -9.19 -14.31
N ASP A 345 14.00 -10.16 -14.98
CA ASP A 345 14.02 -10.26 -16.45
C ASP A 345 12.64 -10.51 -17.08
N ASP A 346 11.65 -10.89 -16.27
CA ASP A 346 10.27 -11.18 -16.63
C ASP A 346 9.25 -10.25 -15.96
N ALA A 347 9.68 -9.37 -15.06
CA ALA A 347 8.78 -8.52 -14.29
C ALA A 347 8.34 -7.28 -15.08
N THR A 348 7.03 -7.11 -15.24
CA THR A 348 6.40 -5.89 -15.76
C THR A 348 5.95 -4.94 -14.66
N GLU A 349 6.00 -5.38 -13.42
CA GLU A 349 5.57 -4.62 -12.24
C GLU A 349 6.44 -4.98 -11.03
N ILE A 350 6.64 -4.02 -10.14
CA ILE A 350 7.10 -4.28 -8.77
C ILE A 350 5.95 -4.09 -7.79
N VAL A 351 5.90 -4.92 -6.76
CA VAL A 351 4.90 -4.84 -5.68
C VAL A 351 5.64 -4.83 -4.35
N ALA A 352 5.37 -3.82 -3.52
CA ALA A 352 5.95 -3.67 -2.20
C ALA A 352 4.84 -3.54 -1.17
N LYS A 353 4.55 -4.61 -0.43
CA LYS A 353 3.52 -4.58 0.60
C LYS A 353 4.04 -3.83 1.83
N TYR A 354 3.25 -2.89 2.30
CA TYR A 354 3.63 -2.02 3.40
C TYR A 354 3.56 -2.75 4.73
N SER A 355 4.46 -2.37 5.64
CA SER A 355 4.47 -2.78 7.04
C SER A 355 4.74 -1.57 7.95
N GLY A 356 4.22 -1.65 9.18
CA GLY A 356 4.42 -0.64 10.21
C GLY A 356 3.78 0.72 9.92
N GLU A 357 4.20 1.72 10.69
CA GLU A 357 3.69 3.10 10.59
C GLU A 357 4.44 3.92 9.52
N PRO A 358 3.77 4.91 8.90
CA PRO A 358 4.43 5.79 7.95
C PRO A 358 5.37 6.77 8.63
N VAL A 359 6.34 7.26 7.87
CA VAL A 359 7.09 8.46 8.21
C VAL A 359 6.67 9.65 7.33
N ALA A 360 6.69 10.85 7.92
CA ALA A 360 6.24 12.07 7.27
C ALA A 360 7.25 12.61 6.24
N GLU A 361 8.54 12.34 6.43
CA GLU A 361 9.62 12.90 5.62
C GLU A 361 10.48 11.81 4.98
N ALA A 362 10.89 12.05 3.74
CA ALA A 362 11.82 11.17 3.04
C ALA A 362 13.23 11.40 3.57
N GLY A 363 13.93 10.31 3.88
CA GLY A 363 15.27 10.32 4.41
C GLY A 363 16.35 10.28 3.33
N THR A 364 17.58 10.18 3.81
CA THR A 364 18.78 10.06 2.99
C THR A 364 19.63 8.92 3.53
N LYS A 365 20.32 8.20 2.65
CA LYS A 365 21.19 7.08 3.02
C LYS A 365 22.43 7.08 2.14
N ASN A 366 23.58 7.47 2.71
CA ASN A 366 24.89 7.44 2.06
C ASN A 366 24.87 8.01 0.62
N GLY A 367 24.49 9.29 0.50
CA GLY A 367 24.38 10.03 -0.76
C GLY A 367 23.21 9.65 -1.67
N LEU A 368 22.35 8.70 -1.28
CA LEU A 368 21.05 8.48 -1.92
C LEU A 368 19.97 9.27 -1.16
N HIS A 369 19.20 10.08 -1.87
CA HIS A 369 18.19 11.00 -1.32
C HIS A 369 16.81 10.61 -1.79
N GLY A 370 15.90 10.35 -0.86
CA GLY A 370 14.51 10.00 -1.17
C GLY A 370 13.64 11.20 -1.46
N THR A 371 12.53 10.97 -2.15
CA THR A 371 11.42 11.91 -2.26
C THR A 371 10.10 11.16 -2.25
N PHE A 372 9.14 11.66 -1.46
CA PHE A 372 7.75 11.19 -1.51
C PHE A 372 6.94 11.91 -2.58
N GLU A 373 7.27 13.17 -2.86
CA GLU A 373 6.57 13.99 -3.84
C GLU A 373 7.39 14.15 -5.13
N LYS A 374 6.76 14.62 -6.20
CA LYS A 374 7.48 15.01 -7.41
C LYS A 374 8.36 16.22 -7.11
N ILE A 375 9.60 16.19 -7.57
CA ILE A 375 10.53 17.32 -7.47
C ILE A 375 10.96 17.82 -8.84
N SER A 376 11.13 19.13 -8.95
CA SER A 376 11.83 19.79 -10.06
C SER A 376 13.30 19.92 -9.69
N ILE A 377 14.19 19.50 -10.60
CA ILE A 377 15.63 19.48 -10.39
C ILE A 377 16.28 20.61 -11.20
N ASN A 378 17.14 21.38 -10.55
CA ASN A 378 17.95 22.41 -11.19
C ASN A 378 19.37 21.91 -11.46
N GLU A 379 20.03 22.41 -12.51
CA GLU A 379 21.40 21.98 -12.85
C GLU A 379 22.41 22.21 -11.71
N ARG A 380 22.17 23.22 -10.87
CA ARG A 380 23.05 23.61 -9.76
C ARG A 380 23.04 22.62 -8.61
N ASP A 381 22.09 21.69 -8.59
CA ASP A 381 21.92 20.74 -7.50
C ASP A 381 22.90 19.55 -7.60
N ASN A 382 23.63 19.43 -8.72
CA ASN A 382 24.58 18.32 -9.01
C ASN A 382 23.96 16.93 -8.82
N ILE A 383 22.67 16.81 -9.10
CA ILE A 383 21.88 15.59 -8.88
C ILE A 383 22.12 14.58 -10.01
N VAL A 384 22.36 13.33 -9.64
CA VAL A 384 22.47 12.20 -10.56
C VAL A 384 21.23 11.30 -10.43
N VAL A 385 20.61 10.96 -11.55
CA VAL A 385 19.47 10.04 -11.62
C VAL A 385 19.80 8.77 -12.39
N LEU A 386 19.01 7.73 -12.18
CA LEU A 386 19.05 6.51 -12.99
C LEU A 386 18.08 6.61 -14.17
N SER A 387 18.61 6.61 -15.40
CA SER A 387 17.82 6.60 -16.62
C SER A 387 18.39 5.60 -17.64
N GLY A 388 17.54 4.68 -18.11
CA GLY A 388 17.94 3.67 -19.10
C GLY A 388 19.13 2.81 -18.66
N ASN A 389 19.16 2.40 -17.39
CA ASN A 389 20.25 1.62 -16.78
C ASN A 389 21.59 2.36 -16.72
N ARG A 390 21.57 3.70 -16.67
CA ARG A 390 22.77 4.54 -16.59
C ARG A 390 22.60 5.63 -15.54
N LEU A 391 23.71 6.04 -14.95
CA LEU A 391 23.81 7.25 -14.15
C LEU A 391 23.85 8.45 -15.09
N VAL A 392 22.93 9.39 -14.90
CA VAL A 392 22.79 10.58 -15.74
C VAL A 392 22.77 11.81 -14.83
N LEU A 393 23.64 12.76 -15.09
CA LEU A 393 23.61 14.07 -14.44
C LEU A 393 22.39 14.85 -14.94
N CYS A 394 21.57 15.33 -14.02
CA CYS A 394 20.41 16.15 -14.34
C CYS A 394 20.83 17.57 -14.75
N GLY A 395 20.32 18.04 -15.89
CA GLY A 395 20.37 19.44 -16.28
C GLY A 395 19.08 20.18 -15.95
N ASP A 396 19.02 21.46 -16.29
CA ASP A 396 17.83 22.30 -16.10
C ASP A 396 16.57 21.70 -16.72
N ASN A 397 15.43 21.89 -16.05
CA ASN A 397 14.12 21.33 -16.40
C ASN A 397 14.02 19.81 -16.27
N SER A 398 14.94 19.17 -15.52
CA SER A 398 14.76 17.78 -15.11
C SER A 398 13.70 17.69 -14.01
N SER A 399 13.00 16.57 -13.95
CA SER A 399 12.08 16.29 -12.85
C SER A 399 12.18 14.83 -12.43
N LEU A 400 11.94 14.57 -11.16
CA LEU A 400 11.86 13.23 -10.60
C LEU A 400 10.47 13.02 -10.02
N ALA A 401 9.83 11.92 -10.41
CA ALA A 401 8.51 11.56 -9.93
C ALA A 401 8.51 11.27 -8.41
N ALA A 402 7.31 11.29 -7.82
CA ALA A 402 7.04 10.85 -6.45
C ALA A 402 7.54 9.42 -6.17
N ASN A 403 7.85 9.16 -4.89
CA ASN A 403 8.34 7.87 -4.38
C ASN A 403 9.60 7.36 -5.11
N ARG A 404 10.55 8.26 -5.36
CA ARG A 404 11.82 7.98 -6.05
C ARG A 404 13.00 8.42 -5.20
N ALA A 405 14.19 8.18 -5.72
CA ALA A 405 15.41 8.69 -5.12
C ALA A 405 16.37 9.21 -6.19
N TYR A 406 17.32 10.03 -5.76
CA TYR A 406 18.41 10.53 -6.59
C TYR A 406 19.73 10.46 -5.83
N LEU A 407 20.84 10.56 -6.56
CA LEU A 407 22.18 10.42 -6.02
C LEU A 407 22.89 11.77 -5.99
N LYS A 408 23.57 12.02 -4.88
CA LYS A 408 24.60 13.05 -4.73
C LYS A 408 25.93 12.34 -4.48
N ILE A 409 26.73 12.22 -5.52
CA ILE A 409 27.92 11.35 -5.55
C ILE A 409 28.99 11.80 -4.55
N ASP A 410 29.08 13.10 -4.30
CA ASP A 410 29.99 13.74 -3.34
C ASP A 410 29.66 13.41 -1.87
N GLU A 411 28.43 12.94 -1.60
CA GLU A 411 27.97 12.54 -0.28
C GLU A 411 28.12 11.03 -0.03
N ILE A 412 28.64 10.26 -0.99
CA ILE A 412 28.82 8.81 -0.89
C ILE A 412 30.18 8.47 -0.28
N SER A 413 30.18 7.52 0.66
CA SER A 413 31.41 7.00 1.28
C SER A 413 32.43 6.51 0.24
N THR A 414 33.71 6.78 0.48
CA THR A 414 34.83 6.26 -0.32
C THR A 414 35.36 4.91 0.19
N SER A 415 34.78 4.40 1.28
CA SER A 415 35.12 3.09 1.87
C SER A 415 33.86 2.22 1.96
N PRO A 416 33.97 0.89 1.79
CA PRO A 416 32.82 -0.01 1.91
C PRO A 416 32.11 0.18 3.26
N THR A 417 30.79 0.37 3.21
CA THR A 417 29.93 0.51 4.38
C THR A 417 29.31 -0.82 4.78
N HIS A 418 29.32 -1.80 3.87
CA HIS A 418 28.83 -3.15 4.09
C HIS A 418 29.96 -4.18 4.19
N SER A 419 29.63 -5.33 4.78
CA SER A 419 30.59 -6.44 4.92
C SER A 419 31.16 -6.88 3.57
N VAL A 420 32.34 -7.51 3.61
CA VAL A 420 33.01 -8.00 2.40
C VAL A 420 32.15 -9.06 1.68
N GLU A 421 31.32 -9.80 2.42
CA GLU A 421 30.47 -10.86 1.90
C GLU A 421 29.16 -10.37 1.26
N ALA A 422 28.82 -9.08 1.40
CA ALA A 422 27.63 -8.50 0.80
C ALA A 422 27.63 -8.69 -0.73
N LYS A 423 26.47 -9.05 -1.27
CA LYS A 423 26.23 -9.15 -2.70
C LYS A 423 26.14 -7.73 -3.28
N ARG A 424 26.88 -7.45 -4.35
CA ARG A 424 27.03 -6.08 -4.88
C ARG A 424 26.71 -5.96 -6.37
N VAL A 425 26.39 -4.74 -6.77
CA VAL A 425 26.31 -4.30 -8.17
C VAL A 425 27.04 -2.98 -8.31
N SER A 426 27.53 -2.64 -9.50
CA SER A 426 28.29 -1.40 -9.69
C SER A 426 27.99 -0.69 -11.01
N PHE A 427 28.17 0.64 -11.02
CA PHE A 427 28.03 1.51 -12.18
C PHE A 427 29.30 2.33 -12.38
N ASN A 428 29.72 2.52 -13.64
CA ASN A 428 30.84 3.40 -13.97
C ASN A 428 30.43 4.87 -13.86
N LEU A 429 31.33 5.71 -13.34
CA LEU A 429 31.14 7.16 -13.16
C LEU A 429 31.65 8.01 -14.35
N ASP A 430 32.43 7.42 -15.26
CA ASP A 430 33.18 8.14 -16.30
C ASP A 430 32.34 8.63 -17.51
N GLY A 431 31.01 8.45 -17.47
CA GLY A 431 30.09 8.95 -18.49
C GLY A 431 30.10 8.18 -19.82
N THR A 432 30.88 7.09 -19.94
CA THR A 432 30.91 6.25 -21.15
C THR A 432 29.88 5.12 -21.03
N PRO A 433 28.95 4.94 -22.00
CA PRO A 433 27.88 3.96 -21.88
C PRO A 433 28.42 2.53 -21.91
N THR A 434 28.45 1.91 -20.74
CA THR A 434 28.89 0.53 -20.53
C THR A 434 27.86 -0.13 -19.62
N GLY A 435 27.33 -1.28 -20.06
CA GLY A 435 26.22 -1.95 -19.39
C GLY A 435 26.54 -2.31 -17.92
N ILE A 436 25.49 -2.60 -17.16
CA ILE A 436 25.58 -3.05 -15.77
C ILE A 436 26.48 -4.29 -15.70
N GLU A 437 27.60 -4.20 -14.99
CA GLU A 437 28.40 -5.36 -14.61
C GLU A 437 27.87 -5.91 -13.28
N ASN A 438 27.23 -7.08 -13.35
CA ASN A 438 26.87 -7.87 -12.17
C ASN A 438 28.14 -8.37 -11.48
N VAL A 439 28.30 -8.16 -10.16
CA VAL A 439 29.37 -8.81 -9.40
C VAL A 439 28.79 -9.49 -8.15
N TYR A 440 28.50 -10.78 -8.26
CA TYR A 440 28.18 -11.60 -7.09
C TYR A 440 29.44 -12.11 -6.38
N SER A 441 29.51 -11.68 -5.11
CA SER A 441 30.27 -12.12 -3.93
C SER A 441 31.80 -12.05 -3.92
N ALA A 442 32.29 -11.64 -2.74
CA ALA A 442 33.62 -11.95 -2.25
C ALA A 442 33.87 -13.46 -2.29
N SER A 443 34.42 -13.92 -3.40
CA SER A 443 35.23 -15.12 -3.39
C SER A 443 36.57 -14.75 -2.77
N ARG A 444 36.72 -15.04 -1.47
CA ARG A 444 38.00 -15.57 -1.08
C ARG A 444 38.12 -16.88 -1.85
N THR A 445 39.01 -16.90 -2.83
CA THR A 445 39.36 -18.06 -3.64
C THR A 445 39.58 -19.28 -2.73
N SER A 446 38.56 -20.09 -2.49
CA SER A 446 38.83 -21.50 -2.23
C SER A 446 39.25 -22.01 -3.60
N LEU A 447 40.56 -22.16 -3.80
CA LEU A 447 41.10 -22.78 -5.01
C LEU A 447 40.29 -24.06 -5.25
N PRO A 448 39.70 -24.27 -6.44
CA PRO A 448 38.88 -25.44 -6.69
C PRO A 448 39.70 -26.69 -6.37
N ALA A 449 39.08 -27.66 -5.69
CA ALA A 449 39.73 -28.92 -5.39
C ALA A 449 40.29 -29.52 -6.69
N VAL A 450 41.58 -29.84 -6.66
CA VAL A 450 42.28 -30.48 -7.78
C VAL A 450 42.30 -31.98 -7.51
N TYR A 451 42.03 -32.78 -8.53
CA TYR A 451 42.07 -34.24 -8.43
C TYR A 451 43.07 -34.83 -9.41
N ASN A 452 43.67 -35.97 -9.08
CA ASN A 452 44.39 -36.78 -10.06
C ASN A 452 43.40 -37.64 -10.89
N LEU A 453 43.89 -38.36 -11.90
CA LEU A 453 43.05 -39.23 -12.74
C LEU A 453 42.39 -40.41 -11.98
N THR A 454 42.83 -40.71 -10.75
CA THR A 454 42.21 -41.74 -9.89
C THR A 454 41.15 -41.17 -8.95
N GLY A 455 40.84 -39.86 -9.04
CA GLY A 455 39.79 -39.21 -8.26
C GLY A 455 40.21 -38.80 -6.84
N GLN A 456 41.51 -38.85 -6.51
CA GLN A 456 42.02 -38.41 -5.21
C GLN A 456 42.31 -36.90 -5.24
N ARG A 457 41.93 -36.19 -4.17
CA ARG A 457 42.19 -34.76 -4.02
C ARG A 457 43.68 -34.52 -3.80
N VAL A 458 44.29 -33.63 -4.58
CA VAL A 458 45.71 -33.29 -4.54
C VAL A 458 45.92 -31.78 -4.49
N THR A 459 47.13 -31.35 -4.13
CA THR A 459 47.48 -29.92 -4.13
C THR A 459 47.66 -29.42 -5.58
N PRO A 460 47.42 -28.12 -5.85
CA PRO A 460 47.59 -27.56 -7.20
C PRO A 460 49.02 -27.68 -7.78
N ALA A 461 50.02 -27.91 -6.92
CA ALA A 461 51.42 -28.11 -7.31
C ALA A 461 51.77 -29.57 -7.66
N ALA A 462 50.82 -30.51 -7.55
CA ALA A 462 51.05 -31.91 -7.94
C ALA A 462 51.43 -32.01 -9.42
N LYS A 463 52.35 -32.93 -9.76
CA LYS A 463 52.80 -33.13 -11.15
C LYS A 463 51.93 -34.16 -11.86
N GLY A 464 51.74 -34.00 -13.16
CA GLY A 464 51.00 -34.94 -14.01
C GLY A 464 49.66 -34.41 -14.53
N ILE A 465 48.78 -35.31 -14.97
CA ILE A 465 47.44 -34.96 -15.48
C ILE A 465 46.49 -34.80 -14.30
N LEU A 466 45.90 -33.61 -14.21
CA LEU A 466 45.05 -33.17 -13.11
C LEU A 466 43.68 -32.74 -13.63
N ILE A 467 42.67 -32.85 -12.79
CA ILE A 467 41.28 -32.46 -13.06
C ILE A 467 40.93 -31.30 -12.15
N ARG A 468 40.51 -30.18 -12.76
CA ARG A 468 39.98 -28.98 -12.06
C ARG A 468 38.76 -28.49 -12.82
N ASN A 469 37.66 -28.25 -12.11
CA ASN A 469 36.38 -27.83 -12.70
C ASN A 469 35.92 -28.73 -13.87
N GLY A 470 36.10 -30.05 -13.75
CA GLY A 470 35.74 -31.02 -14.79
C GLY A 470 36.63 -31.03 -16.03
N ARG A 471 37.71 -30.24 -16.07
CA ARG A 471 38.65 -30.17 -17.20
C ARG A 471 40.01 -30.77 -16.83
N LYS A 472 40.59 -31.53 -17.76
CA LYS A 472 41.94 -32.12 -17.63
C LYS A 472 43.02 -31.10 -18.01
N TYR A 473 44.06 -30.98 -17.22
CA TYR A 473 45.25 -30.18 -17.53
C TYR A 473 46.53 -30.90 -17.10
N VAL A 474 47.65 -30.60 -17.75
CA VAL A 474 48.94 -31.22 -17.43
C VAL A 474 49.79 -30.21 -16.67
N ASN A 475 50.17 -30.55 -15.45
CA ASN A 475 51.10 -29.74 -14.66
C ASN A 475 52.49 -30.39 -14.71
N MET A 476 53.38 -29.81 -15.50
CA MET A 476 54.77 -30.23 -15.62
C MET A 476 55.67 -29.28 -14.81
N PRO A 477 56.76 -29.77 -14.20
CA PRO A 477 57.74 -28.90 -13.58
C PRO A 477 58.30 -27.88 -14.59
N PRO A 478 58.65 -26.66 -14.17
CA PRO A 478 59.27 -25.68 -15.04
C PRO A 478 60.55 -26.28 -15.65
N CYS A 479 60.68 -26.17 -16.96
CA CYS A 479 61.89 -26.53 -17.68
C CYS A 479 63.03 -25.65 -17.15
N SER A 480 63.99 -26.24 -16.44
CA SER A 480 65.25 -25.56 -16.16
C SER A 480 66.00 -25.40 -17.48
N TYR A 481 65.90 -24.22 -18.09
CA TYR A 481 66.78 -23.82 -19.18
C TYR A 481 68.12 -23.46 -18.54
N GLY A 482 69.13 -24.29 -18.75
CA GLY A 482 70.50 -23.94 -18.35
C GLY A 482 71.02 -22.82 -19.23
N GLN A 483 71.25 -21.65 -18.65
CA GLN A 483 72.58 -21.11 -18.37
C GLN A 483 72.48 -19.96 -17.37
#